data_AF-A0A0U5F6K7-F1
#
_entry.id   AF-A0A0U5F6K7-F1
#
_cell.length_a   1.000
_cell.length_b   1.000
_cell.length_c   1.000
_cell.angle_alpha   90.00
_cell.angle_beta   90.00
_cell.angle_gamma   90.00
#
_symmetry.space_group_name_H-M   'P 1'
#
loop_
_entity.id
_entity.type
_entity.pdbx_description
1 polymer ?
#
loop_
_entity_poly.entity_id
_entity_poly.type
_entity_poly.pdbx_seq_one_letter_code
_entity_poly.pdbx_strand_id
1 'polypeptide(L)'
;MRTAPPTWTHGAMLSTVEMAMVAKQYEQTPCTWLWSDYDAHGPNLLSKLLNFLAGVEGYLPESMSQPNLIKALRPYGITDFAVVPSPMTITGLATVWSYVLELLEADATFSSFLVDENRPIHAAQEFIPIRAGLVRLRAALCRNSRSSEALFWLEQIGWGELLELADKRDHAGRELIAGRAFCAPEGGVAILPKDWCDHAAA
;
A
#
# COMPACT_ATOMS: atom_id res chain seq x y z
N MET A 1 -4.14 36.51 33.16
CA MET A 1 -4.55 35.10 33.37
C MET A 1 -3.76 34.26 32.38
N ARG A 2 -2.81 33.45 32.86
CA ARG A 2 -2.14 32.44 32.02
C ARG A 2 -3.12 31.27 31.88
N THR A 3 -3.57 31.01 30.66
CA THR A 3 -4.30 29.79 30.31
C THR A 3 -3.38 28.59 30.57
N ALA A 4 -3.87 27.63 31.34
CA ALA A 4 -3.14 26.38 31.58
C ALA A 4 -2.92 25.66 30.25
N PRO A 5 -1.74 25.04 30.02
CA PRO A 5 -1.54 24.21 28.86
C PRO A 5 -2.52 23.02 28.92
N PRO A 6 -3.09 22.60 27.78
CA PRO A 6 -3.99 21.46 27.75
C PRO A 6 -3.25 20.21 28.23
N THR A 7 -3.83 19.52 29.21
CA THR A 7 -3.36 18.22 29.67
C THR A 7 -3.74 17.16 28.64
N TRP A 8 -2.75 16.70 27.86
CA TRP A 8 -2.94 15.67 26.85
C TRP A 8 -2.66 14.28 27.45
N THR A 9 -3.67 13.41 27.41
CA THR A 9 -3.53 12.01 27.81
C THR A 9 -2.83 11.22 26.71
N HIS A 10 -1.77 10.49 27.07
CA HIS A 10 -1.03 9.60 26.17
C HIS A 10 -1.96 8.65 25.40
N GLY A 11 -1.80 8.60 24.06
CA GLY A 11 -2.67 7.83 23.16
C GLY A 11 -3.78 8.64 22.48
N ALA A 12 -3.79 9.97 22.63
CA ALA A 12 -4.72 10.86 21.95
C ALA A 12 -4.49 10.89 20.43
N MET A 13 -5.59 10.88 19.68
CA MET A 13 -5.65 11.10 18.24
C MET A 13 -5.10 12.50 17.91
N LEU A 14 -4.24 12.63 16.89
CA LEU A 14 -3.84 13.95 16.41
C LEU A 14 -5.05 14.65 15.80
N SER A 15 -5.32 15.90 16.19
CA SER A 15 -6.31 16.73 15.52
C SER A 15 -5.87 17.05 14.09
N THR A 16 -6.82 17.32 13.19
CA THR A 16 -6.53 17.68 11.79
C THR A 16 -5.57 18.86 11.68
N VAL A 17 -5.64 19.82 12.61
CA VAL A 17 -4.74 20.98 12.67
C VAL A 17 -3.31 20.56 13.04
N GLU A 18 -3.15 19.66 14.01
CA GLU A 18 -1.84 19.13 14.40
C GLU A 18 -1.22 18.30 13.26
N MET A 19 -2.03 17.50 12.56
CA MET A 19 -1.58 16.76 11.38
C MET A 19 -1.08 17.69 10.28
N ALA A 20 -1.82 18.76 9.98
CA ALA A 20 -1.44 19.75 8.98
C ALA A 20 -0.20 20.57 9.39
N MET A 21 -0.02 20.85 10.69
CA MET A 21 1.17 21.52 11.20
C MET A 21 2.42 20.65 11.10
N VAL A 22 2.29 19.37 11.46
CA VAL A 22 3.37 18.38 11.36
C VAL A 22 3.78 18.16 9.91
N ALA A 23 2.82 18.02 9.00
CA ALA A 23 3.10 17.90 7.58
C ALA A 23 3.89 19.11 7.03
N LYS A 24 3.65 20.33 7.55
CA LYS A 24 4.39 21.55 7.15
C LYS A 24 5.81 21.65 7.70
N GLN A 25 6.10 21.00 8.83
CA GLN A 25 7.42 21.00 9.49
C GLN A 25 8.09 19.63 9.45
N TYR A 26 7.68 18.79 8.51
CA TYR A 26 8.01 17.37 8.46
C TYR A 26 9.53 17.11 8.47
N GLU A 27 10.33 17.90 7.73
CA GLU A 27 11.80 17.77 7.69
C GLU A 27 12.49 18.00 9.05
N GLN A 28 11.83 18.72 9.97
CA GLN A 28 12.37 19.06 11.30
C GLN A 28 11.71 18.23 12.40
N THR A 29 10.74 17.39 12.05
CA THR A 29 9.97 16.59 12.98
C THR A 29 10.56 15.18 13.03
N PRO A 30 11.11 14.73 14.18
CA PRO A 30 11.45 13.33 14.36
C PRO A 30 10.17 12.53 14.13
N CYS A 31 10.19 11.65 13.14
CA CYS A 31 9.06 10.81 12.78
C CYS A 31 9.58 9.40 12.47
N THR A 32 8.72 8.40 12.65
CA THR A 32 9.01 7.02 12.27
C THR A 32 8.10 6.65 11.10
N TRP A 33 8.71 6.29 9.97
CA TRP A 33 7.98 5.80 8.81
C TRP A 33 7.40 4.41 9.08
N LEU A 34 6.09 4.28 8.90
CA LEU A 34 5.38 3.00 8.93
C LEU A 34 5.25 2.41 7.53
N TRP A 35 5.09 3.26 6.52
CA TRP A 35 4.95 2.86 5.13
C TRP A 35 5.57 3.90 4.20
N SER A 36 6.17 3.43 3.10
CA SER A 36 6.62 4.24 1.97
C SER A 36 6.44 3.40 0.72
N ASP A 37 5.86 3.97 -0.33
CA ASP A 37 5.73 3.30 -1.63
C ASP A 37 7.09 3.12 -2.34
N TYR A 38 8.14 3.79 -1.82
CA TYR A 38 9.48 3.79 -2.36
C TYR A 38 10.51 3.33 -1.33
N ASP A 39 11.55 2.66 -1.82
CA ASP A 39 12.81 2.39 -1.12
C ASP A 39 13.96 3.16 -1.81
N ALA A 40 15.20 2.90 -1.38
CA ALA A 40 16.39 3.56 -1.92
C ALA A 40 16.64 3.32 -3.43
N HIS A 41 15.94 2.36 -4.03
CA HIS A 41 16.09 1.91 -5.42
C HIS A 41 14.85 2.18 -6.28
N GLY A 42 13.83 2.88 -5.75
CA GLY A 42 12.60 3.21 -6.47
C GLY A 42 11.37 2.59 -5.79
N PRO A 43 10.29 2.29 -6.54
CA PRO A 43 9.09 1.70 -5.94
C PRO A 43 9.42 0.37 -5.24
N ASN A 44 8.86 0.17 -4.04
CA ASN A 44 9.02 -1.09 -3.31
C ASN A 44 8.33 -2.24 -4.05
N LEU A 45 8.63 -3.49 -3.68
CA LEU A 45 8.14 -4.67 -4.38
C LEU A 45 6.60 -4.79 -4.38
N LEU A 46 5.91 -4.40 -3.30
CA LEU A 46 4.45 -4.43 -3.24
C LEU A 46 3.83 -3.40 -4.18
N SER A 47 4.36 -2.17 -4.18
CA SER A 47 3.90 -1.10 -5.08
C SER A 47 4.17 -1.44 -6.55
N LYS A 48 5.30 -2.08 -6.87
CA LYS A 48 5.59 -2.64 -8.20
C LYS A 48 4.56 -3.69 -8.61
N LEU A 49 4.26 -4.65 -7.73
CA LEU A 49 3.29 -5.71 -8.01
C LEU A 49 1.90 -5.14 -8.28
N LEU A 50 1.41 -4.21 -7.46
CA LEU A 50 0.06 -3.65 -7.61
C LEU A 50 -0.08 -2.83 -8.88
N ASN A 51 0.92 -1.99 -9.19
CA ASN A 51 0.95 -1.26 -10.45
C ASN A 51 0.94 -2.20 -11.67
N PHE A 52 1.72 -3.28 -11.62
CA PHE A 52 1.72 -4.30 -12.66
C PHE A 52 0.34 -4.98 -12.81
N LEU A 53 -0.29 -5.37 -11.71
CA LEU A 53 -1.62 -6.01 -11.71
C LEU A 53 -2.70 -5.07 -12.28
N ALA A 54 -2.67 -3.78 -11.94
CA ALA A 54 -3.54 -2.77 -12.54
C ALA A 54 -3.31 -2.63 -14.05
N GLY A 55 -2.06 -2.73 -14.50
CA GLY A 55 -1.72 -2.78 -15.92
C GLY A 55 -2.32 -4.00 -16.63
N VAL A 56 -2.24 -5.17 -15.99
CA VAL A 56 -2.84 -6.40 -16.53
C VAL A 56 -4.37 -6.28 -16.60
N GLU A 57 -5.01 -5.61 -15.62
CA GLU A 57 -6.44 -5.31 -15.66
C GLU A 57 -6.84 -4.52 -16.90
N GLY A 58 -6.11 -3.45 -17.20
CA GLY A 58 -6.33 -2.66 -18.41
C GLY A 58 -6.00 -3.41 -19.70
N TYR A 59 -5.03 -4.32 -19.67
CA TYR A 59 -4.59 -5.07 -20.85
C TYR A 59 -5.52 -6.21 -21.24
N LEU A 60 -6.06 -6.98 -20.29
CA LEU A 60 -6.84 -8.20 -20.59
C LEU A 60 -8.01 -7.95 -21.57
N PRO A 61 -8.82 -6.89 -21.43
CA PRO A 61 -9.89 -6.57 -22.38
C PRO A 61 -9.40 -6.23 -23.79
N GLU A 62 -8.19 -5.65 -23.92
CA GLU A 62 -7.61 -5.19 -25.19
C GLU A 62 -6.58 -6.16 -25.78
N SER A 63 -6.40 -7.33 -25.18
CA SER A 63 -5.34 -8.29 -25.56
C SER A 63 -5.40 -8.72 -27.03
N MET A 64 -6.56 -8.69 -27.67
CA MET A 64 -6.70 -8.98 -29.11
C MET A 64 -6.25 -7.84 -30.02
N SER A 65 -6.30 -6.58 -29.57
CA SER A 65 -5.87 -5.39 -30.32
C SER A 65 -4.43 -4.99 -30.02
N GLN A 66 -3.86 -5.45 -28.91
CA GLN A 66 -2.47 -5.20 -28.51
C GLN A 66 -1.68 -6.52 -28.35
N PRO A 67 -1.22 -7.15 -29.45
CA PRO A 67 -0.60 -8.48 -29.37
C PRO A 67 0.75 -8.49 -28.64
N ASN A 68 1.39 -7.32 -28.45
CA ASN A 68 2.66 -7.22 -27.75
C ASN A 68 2.46 -6.84 -26.27
N LEU A 69 2.27 -7.89 -25.48
CA LEU A 69 2.15 -7.86 -24.02
C LEU A 69 3.24 -7.02 -23.32
N ILE A 70 4.52 -7.25 -23.65
CA ILE A 70 5.63 -6.55 -23.00
C ILE A 70 5.56 -5.06 -23.29
N LYS A 71 5.23 -4.68 -24.53
CA LYS A 71 5.07 -3.28 -24.91
C LYS A 71 3.89 -2.64 -24.18
N ALA A 72 2.77 -3.34 -24.07
CA ALA A 72 1.56 -2.84 -23.41
C ALA A 72 1.73 -2.67 -21.90
N LEU A 73 2.47 -3.59 -21.26
CA LEU A 73 2.69 -3.59 -19.81
C LEU A 73 3.97 -2.86 -19.37
N ARG A 74 4.75 -2.32 -20.31
CA ARG A 74 5.94 -1.50 -19.99
C ARG A 74 5.63 -0.29 -19.11
N PRO A 75 4.56 0.50 -19.35
CA PRO A 75 4.21 1.61 -18.45
C PRO A 75 3.89 1.16 -17.02
N TYR A 76 3.54 -0.12 -16.85
CA TYR A 76 3.18 -0.73 -15.57
C TYR A 76 4.34 -1.53 -14.94
N GLY A 77 5.57 -1.29 -15.40
CA GLY A 77 6.77 -1.84 -14.76
C GLY A 77 6.99 -3.33 -14.95
N ILE A 78 6.47 -3.95 -16.03
CA ILE A 78 6.70 -5.38 -16.29
C ILE A 78 8.20 -5.77 -16.32
N THR A 79 9.07 -4.82 -16.66
CA THR A 79 10.53 -4.98 -16.70
C THR A 79 11.25 -4.62 -15.39
N ASP A 80 10.50 -4.19 -14.36
CA ASP A 80 11.08 -3.71 -13.09
C ASP A 80 11.26 -4.85 -12.07
N PHE A 81 10.76 -6.04 -12.40
CA PHE A 81 10.96 -7.26 -11.62
C PHE A 81 12.30 -7.91 -11.99
N ALA A 82 13.00 -8.45 -10.99
CA ALA A 82 14.23 -9.21 -11.20
C ALA A 82 14.01 -10.41 -12.15
N VAL A 83 12.81 -11.00 -12.10
CA VAL A 83 12.33 -12.01 -13.05
C VAL A 83 11.11 -11.46 -13.77
N VAL A 84 11.24 -11.22 -15.08
CA VAL A 84 10.14 -10.71 -15.91
C VAL A 84 9.05 -11.80 -16.03
N PRO A 85 7.77 -11.48 -15.77
CA PRO A 85 6.68 -12.47 -15.89
C PRO A 85 6.52 -12.95 -17.33
N SER A 86 6.32 -14.25 -17.51
CA SER A 86 6.09 -14.85 -18.81
C SER A 86 4.63 -14.66 -19.27
N PRO A 87 4.29 -14.85 -20.56
CA PRO A 87 2.90 -14.87 -20.99
C PRO A 87 2.06 -15.94 -20.24
N MET A 88 2.70 -17.03 -19.80
CA MET A 88 2.06 -18.08 -19.01
C MET A 88 1.80 -17.64 -17.56
N THR A 89 2.68 -16.83 -16.97
CA THR A 89 2.44 -16.16 -15.68
C THR A 89 1.16 -15.33 -15.73
N ILE A 90 1.02 -14.49 -16.76
CA ILE A 90 -0.13 -13.59 -16.91
C ILE A 90 -1.41 -14.38 -17.17
N THR A 91 -1.33 -15.41 -18.03
CA THR A 91 -2.44 -16.35 -18.24
C THR A 91 -2.86 -17.01 -16.92
N GLY A 92 -1.88 -17.43 -16.10
CA GLY A 92 -2.11 -18.03 -14.79
C GLY A 92 -2.81 -17.07 -13.82
N LEU A 93 -2.37 -15.81 -13.74
CA LEU A 93 -3.02 -14.76 -12.96
C LEU A 93 -4.46 -14.52 -13.42
N ALA A 94 -4.70 -14.49 -14.75
CA ALA A 94 -6.04 -14.35 -15.32
C ALA A 94 -7.00 -15.49 -14.90
N THR A 95 -6.48 -16.68 -14.60
CA THR A 95 -7.34 -17.79 -14.12
C THR A 95 -7.84 -17.63 -12.69
N VAL A 96 -7.26 -16.72 -11.91
CA VAL A 96 -7.65 -16.39 -10.53
C VAL A 96 -7.99 -14.91 -10.38
N TRP A 97 -8.44 -14.28 -11.47
CA TRP A 97 -8.54 -12.83 -11.60
C TRP A 97 -9.40 -12.15 -10.52
N SER A 98 -10.45 -12.81 -10.02
CA SER A 98 -11.27 -12.27 -8.92
C SER A 98 -10.45 -11.94 -7.67
N TYR A 99 -9.42 -12.75 -7.35
CA TYR A 99 -8.54 -12.51 -6.21
C TYR A 99 -7.52 -11.39 -6.49
N VAL A 100 -7.18 -11.17 -7.75
CA VAL A 100 -6.38 -10.01 -8.16
C VAL A 100 -7.19 -8.73 -8.01
N LEU A 101 -8.46 -8.73 -8.42
CA LEU A 101 -9.36 -7.59 -8.23
C LEU A 101 -9.53 -7.23 -6.75
N GLU A 102 -9.66 -8.22 -5.85
CA GLU A 102 -9.68 -7.96 -4.39
C GLU A 102 -8.43 -7.24 -3.88
N LEU A 103 -7.26 -7.52 -4.47
CA LEU A 103 -6.01 -6.83 -4.11
C LEU A 103 -5.98 -5.38 -4.62
N LEU A 104 -6.44 -5.15 -5.84
CA LEU A 104 -6.55 -3.82 -6.42
C LEU A 104 -7.60 -2.97 -5.69
N GLU A 105 -8.70 -3.58 -5.24
CA GLU A 105 -9.68 -2.92 -4.39
C GLU A 105 -9.06 -2.52 -3.04
N ALA A 106 -8.32 -3.42 -2.38
CA ALA A 106 -7.61 -3.10 -1.15
C ALA A 106 -6.59 -1.96 -1.33
N ASP A 107 -5.91 -1.92 -2.47
CA ASP A 107 -4.97 -0.86 -2.84
C ASP A 107 -5.68 0.51 -3.00
N ALA A 108 -6.82 0.50 -3.69
CA ALA A 108 -7.66 1.68 -3.89
C ALA A 108 -8.24 2.21 -2.57
N THR A 109 -8.75 1.31 -1.70
CA THR A 109 -9.25 1.66 -0.36
C THR A 109 -8.17 2.28 0.52
N PHE A 110 -6.95 1.74 0.51
CA PHE A 110 -5.86 2.35 1.26
C PHE A 110 -5.52 3.75 0.71
N SER A 111 -5.49 3.89 -0.62
CA SER A 111 -5.20 5.16 -1.28
C SER A 111 -6.24 6.24 -0.98
N SER A 112 -7.52 5.88 -0.87
CA SER A 112 -8.57 6.85 -0.50
C SER A 112 -8.36 7.40 0.92
N PHE A 113 -7.82 6.60 1.85
CA PHE A 113 -7.47 7.05 3.20
C PHE A 113 -6.27 8.00 3.25
N LEU A 114 -5.46 8.07 2.18
CA LEU A 114 -4.36 9.02 2.11
C LEU A 114 -4.81 10.44 1.72
N VAL A 115 -5.92 10.55 0.97
CA VAL A 115 -6.38 11.80 0.36
C VAL A 115 -7.39 12.54 1.25
N ASP A 116 -8.04 11.85 2.18
CA ASP A 116 -9.08 12.44 3.03
C ASP A 116 -8.55 12.87 4.41
N GLU A 117 -8.27 14.17 4.57
CA GLU A 117 -7.93 14.79 5.86
C GLU A 117 -9.08 14.69 6.88
N ASN A 118 -10.33 14.56 6.41
CA ASN A 118 -11.53 14.38 7.21
C ASN A 118 -11.97 12.92 7.19
N ARG A 119 -11.13 12.05 7.77
CA ARG A 119 -11.29 10.59 7.77
C ARG A 119 -12.76 10.15 7.88
N PRO A 120 -13.25 9.34 6.93
CA PRO A 120 -14.64 8.87 6.93
C PRO A 120 -14.98 8.17 8.24
N ILE A 121 -16.19 8.41 8.78
CA ILE A 121 -16.70 7.74 10.00
C ILE A 121 -16.67 6.20 9.86
N HIS A 122 -16.74 5.70 8.63
CA HIS A 122 -16.73 4.28 8.28
C HIS A 122 -15.35 3.74 7.87
N ALA A 123 -14.26 4.51 7.98
CA ALA A 123 -12.93 4.11 7.52
C ALA A 123 -12.46 2.77 8.12
N ALA A 124 -12.79 2.49 9.39
CA ALA A 124 -12.47 1.22 10.02
C ALA A 124 -13.28 0.03 9.48
N GLN A 125 -14.50 0.27 8.99
CA GLN A 125 -15.37 -0.75 8.40
C GLN A 125 -15.02 -1.03 6.94
N GLU A 126 -14.54 -0.01 6.24
CA GLU A 126 -14.18 -0.08 4.81
C GLU A 126 -12.76 -0.59 4.59
N PHE A 127 -11.87 -0.52 5.58
CA PHE A 127 -10.47 -0.94 5.41
C PHE A 127 -10.32 -2.43 5.08
N ILE A 128 -9.71 -2.70 3.93
CA ILE A 128 -9.42 -4.05 3.43
C ILE A 128 -7.92 -4.34 3.59
N PRO A 129 -7.53 -5.30 4.45
CA PRO A 129 -6.12 -5.66 4.63
C PRO A 129 -5.55 -6.36 3.39
N ILE A 130 -4.47 -5.81 2.82
CA ILE A 130 -3.86 -6.35 1.60
C ILE A 130 -3.15 -7.68 1.84
N ARG A 131 -2.60 -7.90 3.03
CA ARG A 131 -1.96 -9.17 3.38
C ARG A 131 -2.95 -10.33 3.30
N ALA A 132 -4.17 -10.12 3.79
CA ALA A 132 -5.21 -11.13 3.74
C ALA A 132 -5.56 -11.48 2.29
N GLY A 133 -5.63 -10.47 1.41
CA GLY A 133 -5.80 -10.65 -0.03
C GLY A 133 -4.67 -11.48 -0.65
N LEU A 134 -3.40 -11.20 -0.31
CA LEU A 134 -2.25 -11.95 -0.82
C LEU A 134 -2.32 -13.43 -0.41
N VAL A 135 -2.64 -13.71 0.85
CA VAL A 135 -2.81 -15.10 1.32
C VAL A 135 -3.93 -15.82 0.56
N ARG A 136 -5.07 -15.15 0.31
CA ARG A 136 -6.17 -15.71 -0.49
C ARG A 136 -5.75 -15.95 -1.94
N LEU A 137 -5.05 -15.00 -2.56
CA LEU A 137 -4.51 -15.14 -3.92
C LEU A 137 -3.61 -16.37 -4.02
N ARG A 138 -2.65 -16.55 -3.09
CA ARG A 138 -1.76 -17.72 -3.09
C ARG A 138 -2.54 -19.02 -2.98
N ALA A 139 -3.52 -19.08 -2.08
CA ALA A 139 -4.36 -20.26 -1.93
C ALA A 139 -5.15 -20.59 -3.21
N ALA A 140 -5.66 -19.56 -3.91
CA ALA A 140 -6.33 -19.72 -5.19
C ALA A 140 -5.38 -20.23 -6.28
N LEU A 141 -4.17 -19.70 -6.36
CA LEU A 141 -3.12 -20.15 -7.28
C LEU A 141 -2.75 -21.62 -7.03
N CYS A 142 -2.52 -22.01 -5.78
CA CYS A 142 -2.20 -23.41 -5.44
C CYS A 142 -3.31 -24.40 -5.85
N ARG A 143 -4.58 -23.98 -5.85
CA ARG A 143 -5.72 -24.83 -6.21
C ARG A 143 -5.95 -24.94 -7.72
N ASN A 144 -5.34 -24.05 -8.52
CA ASN A 144 -5.54 -24.00 -9.96
C ASN A 144 -4.28 -24.42 -10.70
N SER A 145 -4.29 -25.63 -11.27
CA SER A 145 -3.14 -26.19 -12.00
C SER A 145 -2.68 -25.35 -13.20
N ARG A 146 -3.55 -24.50 -13.76
CA ARG A 146 -3.19 -23.59 -14.86
C ARG A 146 -2.39 -22.37 -14.40
N SER A 147 -2.22 -22.19 -13.09
CA SER A 147 -1.58 -21.02 -12.49
C SER A 147 -0.22 -21.32 -11.85
N SER A 148 0.33 -22.52 -12.06
CA SER A 148 1.63 -22.92 -11.51
C SER A 148 2.77 -21.97 -11.89
N GLU A 149 2.77 -21.46 -13.12
CA GLU A 149 3.77 -20.48 -13.58
C GLU A 149 3.63 -19.13 -12.84
N ALA A 150 2.40 -18.72 -12.53
CA ALA A 150 2.14 -17.50 -11.78
C ALA A 150 2.58 -17.63 -10.31
N LEU A 151 2.29 -18.78 -9.71
CA LEU A 151 2.75 -19.11 -8.36
C LEU A 151 4.28 -19.12 -8.30
N PHE A 152 4.93 -19.81 -9.23
CA PHE A 152 6.38 -19.89 -9.29
C PHE A 152 7.02 -18.50 -9.48
N TRP A 153 6.48 -17.68 -10.38
CA TRP A 153 6.95 -16.30 -10.57
C TRP A 153 6.82 -15.45 -9.30
N LEU A 154 5.68 -15.51 -8.60
CA LEU A 154 5.49 -14.80 -7.32
C LEU A 154 6.49 -15.23 -6.25
N GLU A 155 6.85 -16.52 -6.22
CA GLU A 155 7.90 -17.02 -5.32
C GLU A 155 9.28 -16.49 -5.70
N GLN A 156 9.59 -16.39 -7.00
CA GLN A 156 10.88 -15.86 -7.49
C GLN A 156 11.07 -14.36 -7.27
N ILE A 157 10.01 -13.55 -7.40
CA ILE A 157 10.15 -12.10 -7.19
C ILE A 157 10.23 -11.70 -5.71
N GLY A 158 9.91 -12.62 -4.79
CA GLY A 158 10.01 -12.37 -3.35
C GLY A 158 8.68 -12.43 -2.60
N TRP A 159 8.02 -13.60 -2.60
CA TRP A 159 6.74 -13.78 -1.87
C TRP A 159 6.82 -13.42 -0.37
N GLY A 160 7.93 -13.76 0.30
CA GLY A 160 8.14 -13.43 1.71
C GLY A 160 8.18 -11.92 1.95
N GLU A 161 8.92 -11.20 1.11
CA GLU A 161 9.02 -9.74 1.16
C GLU A 161 7.67 -9.06 0.86
N LEU A 162 6.92 -9.56 -0.13
CA LEU A 162 5.56 -9.07 -0.41
C LEU A 162 4.66 -9.14 0.81
N LEU A 163 4.72 -10.24 1.56
CA LEU A 163 3.95 -10.43 2.79
C LEU A 163 4.39 -9.49 3.92
N GLU A 164 5.69 -9.22 4.06
CA GLU A 164 6.22 -8.28 5.05
C GLU A 164 5.86 -6.82 4.71
N LEU A 165 5.96 -6.43 3.44
CA LEU A 165 5.52 -5.12 2.97
C LEU A 165 4.01 -4.95 3.15
N ALA A 166 3.23 -5.98 2.88
CA ALA A 166 1.80 -5.99 3.13
C ALA A 166 1.45 -5.82 4.61
N ASP A 167 2.19 -6.47 5.52
CA ASP A 167 2.04 -6.26 6.97
C ASP A 167 2.32 -4.82 7.37
N LYS A 168 3.40 -4.23 6.86
CA LYS A 168 3.76 -2.83 7.14
C LYS A 168 2.69 -1.86 6.65
N ARG A 169 2.21 -2.05 5.41
CA ARG A 169 1.14 -1.25 4.84
C ARG A 169 -0.17 -1.40 5.63
N ASP A 170 -0.54 -2.63 5.98
CA ASP A 170 -1.74 -2.89 6.76
C ASP A 170 -1.66 -2.26 8.16
N HIS A 171 -0.49 -2.31 8.79
CA HIS A 171 -0.24 -1.61 10.05
C HIS A 171 -0.37 -0.10 9.89
N ALA A 172 0.29 0.49 8.88
CA ALA A 172 0.20 1.92 8.58
C ALA A 172 -1.26 2.37 8.36
N GLY A 173 -2.06 1.59 7.63
CA GLY A 173 -3.48 1.86 7.41
C GLY A 173 -4.28 1.87 8.72
N ARG A 174 -4.03 0.91 9.62
CA ARG A 174 -4.69 0.89 10.95
C ARG A 174 -4.29 2.08 11.81
N GLU A 175 -3.03 2.50 11.76
CA GLU A 175 -2.55 3.67 12.50
C GLU A 175 -3.12 4.98 11.93
N LEU A 176 -3.31 5.07 10.61
CA LEU A 176 -4.04 6.16 9.96
C LEU A 176 -5.49 6.20 10.43
N ILE A 177 -6.22 5.08 10.35
CA ILE A 177 -7.63 4.99 10.76
C ILE A 177 -7.80 5.38 12.23
N ALA A 178 -6.87 4.97 13.09
CA ALA A 178 -6.88 5.33 14.51
C ALA A 178 -6.40 6.77 14.79
N GLY A 179 -5.99 7.49 13.75
CA GLY A 179 -5.47 8.85 13.80
C GLY A 179 -4.22 9.07 14.62
N ARG A 180 -3.37 8.04 14.66
CA ARG A 180 -2.03 8.08 15.26
C ARG A 180 -0.93 8.28 14.22
N ALA A 181 -1.21 7.99 12.95
CA ALA A 181 -0.32 8.26 11.82
C ALA A 181 -0.86 9.37 10.93
N PHE A 182 0.02 10.00 10.15
CA PHE A 182 -0.29 11.04 9.16
C PHE A 182 0.39 10.71 7.81
N CYS A 183 -0.13 11.32 6.75
CA CYS A 183 0.45 11.23 5.41
C CYS A 183 1.47 12.36 5.24
N ALA A 184 2.70 12.01 4.86
CA ALA A 184 3.74 13.00 4.59
C ALA A 184 3.61 13.55 3.16
N PRO A 185 4.04 14.82 2.90
CA PRO A 185 3.98 15.43 1.57
C PRO A 185 4.73 14.64 0.48
N GLU A 186 5.80 13.93 0.86
CA GLU A 186 6.66 13.14 -0.03
C GLU A 186 6.04 11.78 -0.41
N GLY A 187 4.87 11.45 0.15
CA GLY A 187 4.22 10.16 0.03
C GLY A 187 4.61 9.21 1.16
N GLY A 188 3.69 8.31 1.52
CA GLY A 188 3.86 7.36 2.62
C GLY A 188 3.19 7.79 3.92
N VAL A 189 3.38 6.97 4.96
CA VAL A 189 2.68 7.08 6.25
C VAL A 189 3.69 7.05 7.38
N ALA A 190 3.62 8.04 8.26
CA ALA A 190 4.51 8.19 9.39
C ALA A 190 3.74 8.39 10.70
N ILE A 191 4.38 8.03 11.81
CA ILE A 191 3.93 8.35 13.17
C ILE A 191 4.93 9.28 13.84
N LEU A 192 4.43 10.03 14.81
CA LEU A 192 5.23 10.89 15.67
C LEU A 192 5.71 10.11 16.90
N PRO A 193 6.88 10.47 17.45
CA PRO A 193 7.32 10.04 18.77
C PRO A 193 6.26 10.33 19.81
N LYS A 194 6.16 9.47 20.82
CA LYS A 194 5.13 9.57 21.86
C LYS A 194 5.23 10.87 22.67
N ASP A 195 6.41 11.48 22.70
CA ASP A 195 6.81 12.72 23.39
C ASP A 195 6.81 13.95 22.47
N TRP A 196 6.40 13.83 21.21
CA TRP A 196 6.36 14.95 20.28
C TRP A 196 5.42 16.09 20.73
N CYS A 197 4.30 15.76 21.37
CA CYS A 197 3.35 16.76 21.88
C CYS A 197 4.00 17.71 22.91
N ASP A 198 5.00 17.24 23.66
CA ASP A 198 5.72 18.06 24.63
C ASP A 198 6.71 19.05 23.96
N HIS A 199 7.16 18.74 22.74
CA HIS A 199 8.02 19.63 21.93
C HIS A 199 7.23 20.73 21.21
N ALA A 200 5.98 20.47 20.79
CA ALA A 200 5.14 21.47 20.14
C ALA A 200 4.54 22.50 21.13
N ALA A 201 4.51 22.16 22.42
CA ALA A 201 3.98 23.01 23.50
C ALA A 201 5.05 23.86 24.22
N ALA A 202 6.34 23.67 23.90
CA ALA A 202 7.49 24.40 24.45
C ALA A 202 7.89 25.59 23.55
#